data_AF-A0A955HMC3-F1
#
_entry.id   AF-A0A955HMC3-F1
#
_cell.length_a   1.000
_cell.length_b   1.000
_cell.length_c   1.000
_cell.angle_alpha   90.00
_cell.angle_beta   90.00
_cell.angle_gamma   90.00
#
_symmetry.space_group_name_H-M   'P 1'
#
loop_
_entity.id
_entity.type
_entity.pdbx_description
1 polymer ?
#
loop_
_entity_poly.entity_id
_entity_poly.type
_entity_poly.pdbx_seq_one_letter_code
_entity_poly.pdbx_strand_id
1 'polypeptide(L)'
;MKQLRSFFSWLDQHLLLFLAAFLFAFIPLFPKIPLFDILPGYIVRVRAEDFFVGLTGLVWLIQIFRKKVEWKSTVLVFVVGYALLGITSMLLGSVLTATIPPHLIHIGKSALHFFRYLEYFSFFFFTYSAVKSKRDIKIFVTVLTLTVIG
;
A
#
# COMPACT_ATOMS: atom_id res chain seq x y z
N MET A 1 -9.29 21.10 28.44
CA MET A 1 -9.04 19.64 28.37
C MET A 1 -10.09 18.84 27.58
N LYS A 2 -11.41 19.04 27.77
CA LYS A 2 -12.46 18.33 26.99
C LYS A 2 -12.34 18.55 25.48
N GLN A 3 -12.07 19.78 25.04
CA GLN A 3 -11.92 20.11 23.63
C GLN A 3 -10.72 19.40 22.97
N LEU A 4 -9.56 19.32 23.66
CA LEU A 4 -8.39 18.57 23.17
C LEU A 4 -8.72 17.08 22.98
N ARG A 5 -9.38 16.44 23.96
CA ARG A 5 -9.78 15.02 23.83
C ARG A 5 -10.73 14.79 22.66
N SER A 6 -11.66 15.72 22.44
CA SER A 6 -12.58 15.65 21.30
C SER A 6 -11.84 15.75 19.97
N PHE A 7 -10.83 16.62 19.87
CA PHE A 7 -10.01 16.77 18.67
C PHE A 7 -9.20 15.50 18.37
N PHE A 8 -8.49 14.94 19.36
CA PHE A 8 -7.72 13.71 19.16
C PHE A 8 -8.61 12.51 18.80
N SER A 9 -9.80 12.42 19.39
CA SER A 9 -10.78 11.38 19.04
C SER A 9 -11.28 11.52 17.61
N TRP A 10 -11.55 12.75 17.17
CA TRP A 10 -11.98 13.02 15.79
C TRP A 10 -10.86 12.73 14.79
N LEU A 11 -9.62 13.16 15.09
CA LEU A 11 -8.47 12.90 14.24
C LEU A 11 -8.25 11.39 14.09
N ASP A 12 -8.28 10.64 15.19
CA ASP A 12 -8.10 9.19 15.18
C ASP A 12 -9.19 8.46 14.35
N GLN A 13 -10.40 9.03 14.24
CA GLN A 13 -11.46 8.50 13.37
C GLN A 13 -11.25 8.80 11.88
N HIS A 14 -10.60 9.92 11.54
CA HIS A 14 -10.43 10.38 10.16
C HIS A 14 -8.98 10.24 9.64
N LEU A 15 -8.04 9.82 10.50
CA LEU A 15 -6.62 9.76 10.19
C LEU A 15 -6.34 8.86 8.98
N LEU A 16 -6.96 7.68 8.93
CA LEU A 16 -6.78 6.75 7.82
C LEU A 16 -7.34 7.33 6.50
N LEU A 17 -8.46 8.05 6.57
CA LEU A 17 -9.06 8.73 5.42
C LEU A 17 -8.11 9.80 4.86
N PHE A 18 -7.54 10.65 5.73
CA PHE A 18 -6.60 11.67 5.30
C PHE A 18 -5.31 11.09 4.74
N LEU A 19 -4.76 10.04 5.35
CA LEU A 19 -3.56 9.35 4.83
C LEU A 19 -3.83 8.70 3.47
N ALA A 20 -4.96 8.00 3.32
CA ALA A 20 -5.32 7.39 2.05
C ALA A 20 -5.58 8.45 0.95
N ALA A 21 -6.28 9.55 1.28
CA ALA A 21 -6.50 10.64 0.34
C ALA A 21 -5.19 11.35 -0.04
N PHE A 22 -4.28 11.55 0.93
CA PHE A 22 -2.95 12.06 0.68
C PHE A 22 -2.18 11.16 -0.30
N LEU A 23 -2.20 9.84 -0.11
CA LEU A 23 -1.57 8.90 -1.03
C LEU A 23 -2.13 8.99 -2.46
N PHE A 24 -3.46 9.16 -2.60
CA PHE A 24 -4.11 9.33 -3.90
C PHE A 24 -3.69 10.61 -4.63
N ALA A 25 -3.34 11.67 -3.90
CA ALA A 25 -2.78 12.89 -4.48
C ALA A 25 -1.28 12.75 -4.75
N PHE A 26 -0.53 12.25 -3.76
CA PHE A 26 0.92 12.24 -3.78
C PHE A 26 1.48 11.32 -4.87
N ILE A 27 0.93 10.12 -5.03
CA ILE A 27 1.50 9.12 -5.94
C ILE A 27 1.41 9.51 -7.41
N PRO A 28 0.30 10.09 -7.91
CA PRO A 28 0.26 10.53 -9.29
C PRO A 28 0.96 11.88 -9.52
N LEU A 29 0.91 12.83 -8.55
CA LEU A 29 1.50 14.16 -8.70
C LEU A 29 3.03 14.14 -8.69
N PHE A 30 3.62 13.31 -7.83
CA PHE A 30 5.07 13.29 -7.67
C PHE A 30 5.71 12.23 -8.56
N PRO A 31 6.79 12.56 -9.29
CA PRO A 31 7.57 11.54 -9.98
C PRO A 31 8.11 10.55 -8.93
N LYS A 32 8.17 9.26 -9.26
CA LYS A 32 8.65 8.22 -8.34
C LYS A 32 10.05 8.56 -7.84
N ILE A 33 10.17 9.12 -6.64
CA ILE A 33 11.43 9.70 -6.14
C ILE A 33 12.29 8.56 -5.59
N PRO A 34 13.39 8.17 -6.26
CA PRO A 34 14.27 7.13 -5.74
C PRO A 34 15.11 7.70 -4.60
N LEU A 35 15.18 6.96 -3.49
CA LEU A 35 15.98 7.35 -2.33
C LEU A 35 17.31 6.59 -2.31
N PHE A 36 17.26 5.26 -2.43
CA PHE A 36 18.46 4.42 -2.48
C PHE A 36 18.17 3.06 -3.14
N ASP A 37 19.21 2.43 -3.67
CA ASP A 37 19.16 1.10 -4.28
C ASP A 37 19.31 0.01 -3.20
N ILE A 38 18.40 -0.97 -3.19
CA ILE A 38 18.48 -2.12 -2.26
C ILE A 38 19.47 -3.16 -2.76
N LEU A 39 19.53 -3.34 -4.09
CA LEU A 39 20.36 -4.33 -4.75
C LEU A 39 21.30 -3.64 -5.74
N PRO A 40 22.63 -3.81 -5.62
CA PRO A 40 23.58 -3.21 -6.53
C PRO A 40 23.38 -3.71 -7.96
N GLY A 41 23.35 -2.80 -8.93
CA GLY A 41 23.17 -3.13 -10.36
C GLY A 41 21.72 -3.39 -10.78
N TYR A 42 20.74 -3.22 -9.89
CA TYR A 42 19.31 -3.36 -10.21
C TYR A 42 18.53 -2.08 -9.98
N ILE A 43 17.52 -1.85 -10.85
CA ILE A 43 16.58 -0.73 -10.76
C ILE A 43 15.54 -0.87 -9.63
N VAL A 44 15.78 -1.76 -8.66
CA VAL A 44 14.90 -1.96 -7.51
C VAL A 44 15.32 -1.01 -6.40
N ARG A 45 14.64 0.14 -6.37
CA ARG A 45 14.93 1.25 -5.46
C ARG A 45 13.85 1.37 -4.39
N VAL A 46 14.27 1.71 -3.18
CA VAL A 46 13.34 2.28 -2.18
C VAL A 46 12.99 3.69 -2.65
N ARG A 47 11.71 3.98 -2.68
CA ARG A 47 11.17 5.27 -3.08
C ARG A 47 10.59 6.01 -1.88
N ALA A 48 10.45 7.32 -2.03
CA ALA A 48 9.81 8.15 -0.99
C ALA A 48 8.36 7.71 -0.74
N GLU A 49 7.65 7.32 -1.80
CA GLU A 49 6.27 6.81 -1.69
C GLU A 49 6.17 5.60 -0.75
N ASP A 50 7.15 4.68 -0.80
CA ASP A 50 7.14 3.42 -0.04
C ASP A 50 7.07 3.71 1.48
N PHE A 51 7.66 4.81 1.96
CA PHE A 51 7.59 5.23 3.38
C PHE A 51 6.19 5.73 3.77
N PHE A 52 5.53 6.51 2.91
CA PHE A 52 4.17 6.99 3.19
C PHE A 52 3.15 5.85 3.16
N VAL A 53 3.35 4.89 2.26
CA VAL A 53 2.56 3.65 2.19
C VAL A 53 2.78 2.82 3.45
N GLY A 54 4.04 2.62 3.87
CA GLY A 54 4.38 1.92 5.10
C GLY A 54 3.76 2.58 6.34
N LEU A 55 3.85 3.91 6.47
CA LEU A 55 3.22 4.67 7.55
C LEU A 55 1.70 4.47 7.56
N THR A 56 1.06 4.56 6.40
CA THR A 56 -0.38 4.36 6.25
C THR A 56 -0.77 2.93 6.61
N GLY A 57 0.03 1.95 6.20
CA GLY A 57 -0.12 0.55 6.57
C GLY A 57 -0.02 0.31 8.07
N LEU A 58 0.94 0.94 8.75
CA LEU A 58 1.06 0.87 10.21
C LEU A 58 -0.17 1.44 10.91
N VAL A 59 -0.65 2.61 10.48
CA VAL A 59 -1.88 3.21 11.03
C VAL A 59 -3.08 2.31 10.77
N TRP A 60 -3.22 1.76 9.57
CA TRP A 60 -4.27 0.83 9.20
C TRP A 60 -4.27 -0.43 10.08
N LEU A 61 -3.11 -1.06 10.28
CA LEU A 61 -2.95 -2.22 11.16
C LEU A 61 -3.34 -1.88 12.61
N ILE A 62 -2.86 -0.76 13.15
CA ILE A 62 -3.23 -0.30 14.50
C ILE A 62 -4.75 -0.13 14.60
N GLN A 63 -5.41 0.44 13.60
CA GLN A 63 -6.85 0.62 13.59
C GLN A 63 -7.63 -0.71 13.46
N ILE A 64 -7.09 -1.69 12.74
CA ILE A 64 -7.65 -3.05 12.69
C ILE A 64 -7.59 -3.70 14.08
N PHE A 65 -6.44 -3.67 14.74
CA PHE A 65 -6.28 -4.25 16.08
C PHE A 65 -7.18 -3.57 17.10
N ARG A 66 -7.41 -2.26 16.95
CA ARG A 66 -8.38 -1.49 17.76
C ARG A 66 -9.83 -1.68 17.32
N LYS A 67 -10.11 -2.54 16.32
CA LYS A 67 -11.43 -2.83 15.74
C LYS A 67 -12.18 -1.58 15.27
N LYS A 68 -11.45 -0.54 14.85
CA LYS A 68 -12.03 0.72 14.36
C LYS A 68 -12.41 0.68 12.88
N VAL A 69 -11.80 -0.23 12.13
CA VAL A 69 -11.99 -0.35 10.69
C VAL A 69 -12.26 -1.79 10.29
N GLU A 70 -13.10 -1.94 9.28
CA GLU A 70 -13.34 -3.21 8.60
C GLU A 70 -12.31 -3.37 7.48
N TRP A 71 -11.70 -4.54 7.43
CA TRP A 71 -10.66 -4.88 6.45
C TRP A 71 -11.01 -6.11 5.61
N LYS A 72 -12.01 -6.87 6.06
CA LYS A 72 -12.49 -8.07 5.37
C LYS A 72 -13.32 -7.64 4.18
N SER A 73 -12.84 -7.96 3.00
CA SER A 73 -13.56 -7.77 1.74
C SER A 73 -13.42 -9.03 0.90
N THR A 74 -14.33 -9.25 -0.05
CA THR A 74 -14.21 -10.33 -1.03
C THR A 74 -12.90 -10.23 -1.82
N VAL A 75 -12.40 -9.00 -2.03
CA VAL A 75 -11.12 -8.71 -2.70
C VAL A 75 -9.92 -9.31 -1.95
N LEU A 76 -10.00 -9.42 -0.62
CA LEU A 76 -8.94 -10.06 0.18
C LEU A 76 -8.65 -11.49 -0.29
N VAL A 77 -9.68 -12.27 -0.61
CA VAL A 77 -9.53 -13.66 -1.06
C VAL A 77 -8.75 -13.70 -2.37
N PHE A 78 -9.06 -12.79 -3.30
CA PHE A 78 -8.34 -12.69 -4.58
C PHE A 78 -6.89 -12.22 -4.39
N VAL A 79 -6.64 -11.27 -3.49
CA VAL A 79 -5.27 -10.81 -3.19
C VAL A 79 -4.44 -11.91 -2.53
N VAL A 80 -5.03 -12.66 -1.59
CA VAL A 80 -4.37 -13.82 -0.97
C VAL A 80 -4.10 -14.91 -2.02
N GLY A 81 -5.08 -15.21 -2.89
CA GLY A 81 -4.90 -16.15 -4.00
C GLY A 81 -3.78 -15.72 -4.95
N TYR A 82 -3.75 -14.44 -5.35
CA TYR A 82 -2.67 -13.86 -6.15
C TYR A 82 -1.32 -14.01 -5.44
N ALA A 83 -1.26 -13.72 -4.13
CA ALA A 83 -0.03 -13.81 -3.37
C ALA A 83 0.51 -15.26 -3.32
N LEU A 84 -0.36 -16.23 -3.04
CA LEU A 84 0.00 -17.65 -3.00
C LEU A 84 0.47 -18.16 -4.36
N LEU A 85 -0.22 -17.80 -5.44
CA LEU A 85 0.18 -18.15 -6.80
C LEU A 85 1.50 -17.48 -7.19
N GLY A 86 1.70 -16.22 -6.80
CA GLY A 86 2.95 -15.50 -7.05
C GLY A 86 4.15 -16.12 -6.34
N ILE A 87 4.00 -16.48 -5.07
CA ILE A 87 5.04 -17.21 -4.30
C ILE A 87 5.32 -18.56 -4.95
N THR A 88 4.28 -19.32 -5.29
CA THR A 88 4.43 -20.63 -5.94
C THR A 88 5.16 -20.51 -7.28
N SER A 89 4.78 -19.52 -8.10
CA SER A 89 5.41 -19.24 -9.39
C SER A 89 6.90 -18.86 -9.22
N MET A 90 7.23 -18.05 -8.22
CA MET A 90 8.62 -17.67 -7.94
C MET A 90 9.46 -18.87 -7.48
N LEU A 91 8.90 -19.73 -6.62
CA LEU A 91 9.57 -20.96 -6.19
C LEU A 91 9.82 -21.90 -7.37
N LEU A 92 8.79 -22.17 -8.20
CA LEU A 92 8.93 -23.00 -9.40
C LEU A 92 9.92 -22.39 -10.40
N GLY A 93 9.91 -21.06 -10.57
CA GLY A 93 10.85 -20.31 -11.40
C GLY A 93 12.30 -20.46 -10.97
N SER A 94 12.54 -20.52 -9.67
CA SER A 94 13.88 -20.64 -9.09
C SER A 94 14.40 -22.07 -9.03
N VAL A 95 13.52 -23.07 -8.83
CA VAL A 95 13.92 -24.46 -8.58
C VAL A 95 13.73 -25.36 -9.79
N LEU A 96 12.58 -25.26 -10.47
CA LEU A 96 12.16 -26.25 -11.47
C LEU A 96 12.43 -25.77 -12.90
N THR A 97 11.95 -24.58 -13.26
CA THR A 97 12.04 -24.08 -14.63
C THR A 97 13.31 -23.27 -14.90
N ALA A 98 14.06 -22.95 -13.83
CA ALA A 98 15.31 -22.18 -13.88
C ALA A 98 15.21 -20.85 -14.65
N THR A 99 14.01 -20.24 -14.69
CA THR A 99 13.79 -18.92 -15.29
C THR A 99 14.32 -17.79 -14.39
N ILE A 100 14.48 -18.05 -13.09
CA ILE A 100 15.16 -17.17 -12.14
C ILE A 100 16.51 -17.81 -11.85
N PRO A 101 17.64 -17.19 -12.24
CA PRO A 101 18.94 -17.76 -11.98
C PRO A 101 19.16 -17.94 -10.46
N PRO A 102 19.82 -19.03 -10.01
CA PRO A 102 19.88 -19.43 -8.61
C PRO A 102 20.85 -18.58 -7.76
N HIS A 103 21.10 -17.33 -8.14
CA HIS A 103 21.86 -16.39 -7.33
C HIS A 103 20.91 -15.60 -6.43
N LEU A 104 21.34 -15.37 -5.18
CA LEU A 104 20.57 -14.62 -4.17
C LEU A 104 20.08 -13.27 -4.68
N ILE A 105 20.85 -12.61 -5.56
CA ILE A 105 20.49 -11.31 -6.11
C ILE A 105 19.27 -11.38 -7.03
N HIS A 106 19.12 -12.45 -7.82
CA HIS A 106 17.97 -12.61 -8.73
C HIS A 106 16.72 -13.05 -7.98
N ILE A 107 16.88 -13.94 -6.99
CA ILE A 107 15.78 -14.36 -6.12
C ILE A 107 15.30 -13.17 -5.28
N GLY A 108 16.22 -12.42 -4.68
CA GLY A 108 15.93 -11.20 -3.94
C GLY A 108 15.24 -10.15 -4.80
N LYS A 109 15.72 -9.92 -6.04
CA LYS A 109 15.05 -9.04 -7.01
C LYS A 109 13.60 -9.48 -7.25
N SER A 110 13.38 -10.75 -7.56
CA SER A 110 12.04 -11.30 -7.82
C SER A 110 11.12 -11.12 -6.61
N ALA A 111 11.63 -11.37 -5.39
CA ALA A 111 10.88 -11.18 -4.16
C ALA A 111 10.53 -9.70 -3.91
N LEU A 112 11.46 -8.77 -4.11
CA LEU A 112 11.21 -7.33 -3.95
C LEU A 112 10.20 -6.80 -4.98
N HIS A 113 10.26 -7.29 -6.23
CA HIS A 113 9.25 -6.99 -7.23
C HIS A 113 7.89 -7.57 -6.87
N PHE A 114 7.84 -8.81 -6.36
CA PHE A 114 6.59 -9.41 -5.89
C PHE A 114 5.98 -8.59 -4.74
N PHE A 115 6.80 -8.19 -3.78
CA PHE A 115 6.34 -7.39 -2.63
C PHE A 115 5.77 -6.03 -3.06
N ARG A 116 6.34 -5.41 -4.11
CA ARG A 116 5.79 -4.22 -4.75
C ARG A 116 4.34 -4.40 -5.20
N TYR A 117 4.02 -5.53 -5.84
CA TYR A 117 2.64 -5.77 -6.30
C TYR A 117 1.69 -5.93 -5.11
N LEU A 118 2.15 -6.56 -4.02
CA LEU A 118 1.36 -6.65 -2.78
C LEU A 118 1.16 -5.27 -2.12
N GLU A 119 2.18 -4.43 -2.14
CA GLU A 119 2.09 -3.03 -1.70
C GLU A 119 1.02 -2.27 -2.51
N TYR A 120 0.94 -2.47 -3.83
CA TYR A 120 -0.10 -1.84 -4.64
C TYR A 120 -1.52 -2.32 -4.28
N PHE A 121 -1.70 -3.57 -3.88
CA PHE A 121 -2.99 -4.02 -3.36
C PHE A 121 -3.33 -3.39 -2.00
N SER A 122 -2.34 -3.01 -1.19
CA SER A 122 -2.58 -2.40 0.13
C SER A 122 -3.40 -1.11 0.06
N PHE A 123 -3.26 -0.33 -1.02
CA PHE A 123 -4.04 0.89 -1.26
C PHE A 123 -5.54 0.66 -1.30
N PHE A 124 -5.96 -0.45 -1.92
CA PHE A 124 -7.36 -0.83 -1.94
C PHE A 124 -7.87 -1.03 -0.51
N PHE A 125 -7.12 -1.75 0.32
CA PHE A 125 -7.53 -2.01 1.70
C PHE A 125 -7.51 -0.75 2.57
N PHE A 126 -6.53 0.13 2.41
CA PHE A 126 -6.50 1.40 3.13
C PHE A 126 -7.74 2.23 2.81
N THR A 127 -8.06 2.35 1.52
CA THR A 127 -9.21 3.11 1.02
C THR A 127 -10.53 2.48 1.45
N TYR A 128 -10.67 1.16 1.27
CA TYR A 128 -11.85 0.40 1.68
C TYR A 128 -12.13 0.55 3.18
N SER A 129 -11.09 0.43 4.00
CA SER A 129 -11.20 0.58 5.45
C SER A 129 -11.50 2.03 5.88
N ALA A 130 -11.00 3.02 5.13
CA ALA A 130 -11.20 4.45 5.39
C ALA A 130 -12.60 4.95 5.03
N VAL A 131 -13.19 4.46 3.94
CA VAL A 131 -14.51 4.91 3.46
C VAL A 131 -15.61 4.41 4.39
N LYS A 132 -16.34 5.34 5.01
CA LYS A 132 -17.51 5.03 5.87
C LYS A 132 -18.81 5.52 5.26
N SER A 133 -18.74 6.44 4.30
CA SER A 133 -19.91 7.12 3.73
C SER A 133 -19.71 7.50 2.27
N LYS A 134 -20.80 7.85 1.58
CA LYS A 134 -20.76 8.40 0.22
C LYS A 134 -19.98 9.71 0.13
N ARG A 135 -19.87 10.47 1.23
CA ARG A 135 -19.08 11.70 1.29
C ARG A 135 -17.60 11.40 1.15
N ASP A 136 -17.12 10.32 1.77
CA ASP A 136 -15.71 9.93 1.71
C ASP A 136 -15.32 9.53 0.28
N ILE A 137 -16.21 8.83 -0.42
CA ILE A 137 -16.04 8.51 -1.84
C ILE A 137 -15.90 9.80 -2.67
N LYS A 138 -16.74 10.81 -2.42
CA LYS A 138 -16.63 12.10 -3.11
C LYS A 138 -15.26 12.76 -2.85
N ILE A 139 -14.73 12.67 -1.63
CA ILE A 139 -13.38 13.18 -1.31
C ILE A 139 -12.34 12.51 -2.22
N PHE A 140 -12.32 11.19 -2.31
CA PHE A 140 -11.36 10.48 -3.18
C PHE A 140 -11.52 10.84 -4.66
N VAL A 141 -12.76 10.92 -5.15
CA VAL A 141 -13.01 11.34 -6.55
C VAL A 141 -12.52 12.76 -6.79
N THR A 142 -12.83 13.71 -5.90
CA THR A 142 -12.36 15.09 -6.02
C THR A 142 -10.85 15.16 -5.98
N VAL A 143 -10.20 14.45 -5.05
CA VAL A 143 -8.73 14.40 -4.96
C VAL A 143 -8.12 13.87 -6.25
N LEU A 144 -8.63 12.76 -6.80
CA LEU A 144 -8.15 12.21 -8.07
C LEU A 144 -8.36 13.18 -9.22
N THR A 145 -9.55 13.79 -9.33
CA THR A 145 -9.84 14.76 -10.40
C THR A 145 -8.89 15.95 -10.32
N LEU A 146 -8.67 16.52 -9.13
CA LEU A 146 -7.73 17.63 -8.95
C LEU A 146 -6.29 17.22 -9.28
N THR A 147 -5.91 16.01 -8.90
CA THR A 147 -4.59 15.43 -9.16
C THR A 147 -4.32 15.15 -10.64
N VAL A 148 -5.36 14.90 -11.44
CA VAL A 148 -5.23 14.68 -12.89
C VAL A 148 -5.19 16.02 -13.65
N ILE A 149 -5.83 17.06 -13.12
CA ILE A 149 -5.92 18.39 -13.76
C ILE A 149 -4.69 19.25 -13.48
N GLY A 150 -4.12 19.17 -12.27
CA GLY A 150 -2.91 19.89 -11.86
C GLY A 150 -1.65 19.08 -12.05
#